data_AF-A0A9P3C878-F1
#
_entry.id   AF-A0A9P3C878-F1
#
_cell.length_a   1.000
_cell.length_b   1.000
_cell.length_c   1.000
_cell.angle_alpha   90.00
_cell.angle_beta   90.00
_cell.angle_gamma   90.00
#
_symmetry.space_group_name_H-M   'P 1'
#
loop_
_entity.id
_entity.type
_entity.pdbx_description
1 polymer ?
#
loop_
_entity_poly.entity_id
_entity_poly.type
_entity_poly.pdbx_seq_one_letter_code
_entity_poly.pdbx_strand_id
1 'polypeptide(L)'
;MAVFFGALDWHSGEAEMQRKLQVHGLDNPTVPQLSPQLANHLQIAPTISLGTIDADGRPWTTLLGGEKPLSQPLGNGIIGIKSAVTGKHDPVVELLVGKEATGQVVREEGKGRMISGLTIDLDTRKRVKLYGRMIAGALSTRDDEVTGQQESIVEMQVVLKIEQSLGNCPKYLNKRKIQPAVAKPDLVSDSAQLPQQALDLLAKADLFFVSSANKDEDMDTNHRGGPAGFLRVGSNEASGAILVWPEYSGNRLYQTLGNLAVNPKAGICVPDFDTGDCLYVTGTTEILIGADAAALLPRSNLCVKLIVTSARFVAQALPFRGTAGEKSPYNPQVRYLTSEKQASMSQDEELQQATLLSQTKLTPTISRFKFSLQNAATYKPGQYVTLDLSSHLDIGYQHMRDDDPRSLNDDFVRTFTVSSPPGNPPDPVRKLKDDEFEITIRKVGAVTEFLSKHRGSDQRQSLEVGVKGFGGEFEVQQNATESIAFIAAGVGITPILPSLSRLDFSKLKLLWSVRAEDLPLVADVVEQHPKVAESLVLFVTNAKEEDENVTLLKGKSVDVNLRRMEQSDVQLGDEVARYYLCTSVPMRQRLTEWLSGKELVFEDFNF
;
A
#
# COMPACT_ATOMS: atom_id res chain seq x y z
N MET A 1 -38.55 4.83 -22.43
CA MET A 1 -38.86 3.41 -22.15
C MET A 1 -37.70 2.88 -21.32
N ALA A 2 -37.89 2.63 -20.02
CA ALA A 2 -36.84 2.03 -19.20
C ALA A 2 -36.70 0.57 -19.63
N VAL A 3 -35.56 0.20 -20.21
CA VAL A 3 -35.28 -1.20 -20.58
C VAL A 3 -34.80 -1.88 -19.31
N PHE A 4 -35.63 -2.76 -18.74
CA PHE A 4 -35.25 -3.64 -17.64
C PHE A 4 -34.56 -4.86 -18.24
N PHE A 5 -33.27 -5.02 -17.96
CA PHE A 5 -32.55 -6.26 -18.24
C PHE A 5 -32.63 -7.17 -17.02
N GLY A 6 -32.87 -8.46 -17.23
CA GLY A 6 -32.64 -9.45 -16.19
C GLY A 6 -31.16 -9.49 -15.82
N ALA A 7 -30.85 -9.84 -14.57
CA ALA A 7 -29.47 -10.04 -14.15
C ALA A 7 -28.82 -11.12 -15.02
N LEU A 8 -27.58 -10.88 -15.47
CA LEU A 8 -26.81 -11.91 -16.17
C LEU A 8 -26.42 -13.02 -15.20
N ASP A 9 -26.23 -14.22 -15.74
CA ASP A 9 -25.65 -15.30 -14.96
C ASP A 9 -24.18 -15.00 -14.63
N TRP A 10 -23.72 -15.50 -13.49
CA TRP A 10 -22.30 -15.51 -13.13
C TRP A 10 -21.59 -16.59 -13.93
N HIS A 11 -20.43 -16.29 -14.52
CA HIS A 11 -19.66 -17.35 -15.16
C HIS A 11 -19.01 -18.24 -14.09
N SER A 12 -18.60 -19.46 -14.46
CA SER A 12 -18.18 -20.50 -13.51
C SER A 12 -17.04 -20.07 -12.57
N GLY A 13 -16.11 -19.24 -13.07
CA GLY A 13 -15.00 -18.73 -12.27
C GLY A 13 -15.43 -17.69 -11.24
N GLU A 14 -16.30 -16.75 -11.60
CA GLU A 14 -16.88 -15.79 -10.64
C GLU A 14 -17.65 -16.52 -9.55
N ALA A 15 -18.49 -17.49 -9.92
CA ALA A 15 -19.25 -18.31 -8.97
C ALA A 15 -18.33 -19.11 -8.03
N GLU A 16 -17.21 -19.65 -8.55
CA GLU A 16 -16.21 -20.33 -7.71
C GLU A 16 -15.56 -19.38 -6.71
N MET A 17 -15.17 -18.18 -7.14
CA MET A 17 -14.59 -17.16 -6.26
C MET A 17 -15.58 -16.70 -5.20
N GLN A 18 -16.85 -16.50 -5.57
CA GLN A 18 -17.92 -16.17 -4.61
C GLN A 18 -18.09 -17.29 -3.58
N ARG A 19 -18.09 -18.56 -3.99
CA ARG A 19 -18.17 -19.70 -3.08
C ARG A 19 -16.97 -19.78 -2.13
N LYS A 20 -15.74 -19.64 -2.67
CA LYS A 20 -14.50 -19.67 -1.88
C LYS A 20 -14.43 -18.53 -0.85
N LEU A 21 -14.98 -17.37 -1.20
CA LEU A 21 -14.98 -16.16 -0.37
C LEU A 21 -16.32 -15.92 0.36
N GLN A 22 -17.19 -16.94 0.40
CA GLN A 22 -18.46 -16.93 1.13
C GLN A 22 -19.36 -15.72 0.82
N VAL A 23 -19.45 -15.38 -0.48
CA VAL A 23 -20.32 -14.32 -0.98
C VAL A 23 -21.64 -14.92 -1.44
N HIS A 24 -22.75 -14.35 -0.97
CA HIS A 24 -24.10 -14.83 -1.24
C HIS A 24 -25.03 -13.69 -1.65
N GLY A 25 -26.02 -13.99 -2.50
CA GLY A 25 -27.16 -13.10 -2.79
C GLY A 25 -26.83 -11.84 -3.60
N LEU A 26 -25.83 -11.89 -4.48
CA LEU A 26 -25.53 -10.80 -5.41
C LEU A 26 -26.06 -11.11 -6.81
N ASP A 27 -26.75 -10.13 -7.39
CA ASP A 27 -27.08 -10.12 -8.82
C ASP A 27 -25.89 -9.60 -9.63
N ASN A 28 -25.70 -10.09 -10.86
CA ASN A 28 -24.68 -9.58 -11.76
C ASN A 28 -25.14 -8.22 -12.35
N PRO A 29 -24.47 -7.09 -12.01
CA PRO A 29 -24.87 -5.76 -12.45
C PRO A 29 -24.37 -5.42 -13.86
N THR A 30 -23.73 -6.36 -14.55
CA THR A 30 -23.19 -6.15 -15.90
C THR A 30 -24.32 -5.93 -16.90
N VAL A 31 -24.20 -4.85 -17.68
CA VAL A 31 -25.18 -4.50 -18.71
C VAL A 31 -24.75 -5.14 -20.03
N PRO A 32 -25.58 -5.98 -20.70
CA PRO A 32 -25.21 -6.70 -21.92
C PRO A 32 -25.26 -5.82 -23.19
N GLN A 33 -24.81 -4.58 -23.09
CA GLN A 33 -24.72 -3.60 -24.17
C GLN A 33 -23.93 -2.36 -23.75
N LEU A 34 -23.76 -1.41 -24.68
CA LEU A 34 -23.28 -0.06 -24.38
C LEU A 34 -24.28 0.68 -23.47
N SER A 35 -23.95 0.79 -22.18
CA SER A 35 -24.76 1.54 -21.22
C SER A 35 -24.65 3.06 -21.44
N PRO A 36 -25.66 3.86 -21.04
CA PRO A 36 -25.58 5.32 -21.07
C PRO A 36 -24.40 5.87 -20.26
N GLN A 37 -24.04 5.20 -19.16
CA GLN A 37 -22.89 5.57 -18.34
C GLN A 37 -21.58 5.43 -19.12
N LEU A 38 -21.37 4.30 -19.81
CA LEU A 38 -20.20 4.09 -20.65
C LEU A 38 -20.21 5.07 -21.84
N ALA A 39 -21.35 5.25 -22.52
CA ALA A 39 -21.48 6.15 -23.66
C ALA A 39 -21.06 7.59 -23.33
N ASN A 40 -21.44 8.09 -22.16
CA ASN A 40 -21.01 9.39 -21.66
C ASN A 40 -19.51 9.38 -21.31
N HIS A 41 -19.06 8.38 -20.55
CA HIS A 41 -17.68 8.36 -20.07
C HIS A 41 -16.65 8.24 -21.21
N LEU A 42 -16.95 7.53 -22.29
CA LEU A 42 -16.12 7.45 -23.49
C LEU A 42 -15.75 8.84 -24.05
N GLN A 43 -16.69 9.80 -24.00
CA GLN A 43 -16.48 11.14 -24.56
C GLN A 43 -15.60 12.03 -23.69
N ILE A 44 -15.51 11.75 -22.39
CA ILE A 44 -14.86 12.63 -21.41
C ILE A 44 -13.60 12.04 -20.77
N ALA A 45 -13.45 10.71 -20.78
CA ALA A 45 -12.33 10.04 -20.13
C ALA A 45 -11.00 10.44 -20.82
N PRO A 46 -9.99 10.90 -20.06
CA PRO A 46 -8.68 11.25 -20.62
C PRO A 46 -7.86 10.03 -21.02
N THR A 47 -8.20 8.85 -20.51
CA THR A 47 -7.47 7.60 -20.73
C THR A 47 -8.42 6.41 -20.87
N ILE A 48 -8.01 5.42 -21.65
CA ILE A 48 -8.67 4.12 -21.79
C ILE A 48 -7.62 3.03 -21.75
N SER A 49 -7.74 2.10 -20.81
CA SER A 49 -6.95 0.87 -20.84
C SER A 49 -7.66 -0.16 -21.71
N LEU A 50 -6.93 -0.87 -22.56
CA LEU A 50 -7.45 -1.94 -23.40
C LEU A 50 -6.69 -3.24 -23.16
N GLY A 51 -7.39 -4.35 -23.29
CA GLY A 51 -6.79 -5.68 -23.26
C GLY A 51 -7.28 -6.55 -24.41
N THR A 52 -6.38 -7.40 -24.92
CA THR A 52 -6.69 -8.43 -25.90
C THR A 52 -5.81 -9.65 -25.68
N ILE A 53 -6.06 -10.73 -26.41
CA ILE A 53 -5.31 -11.99 -26.31
C ILE A 53 -4.41 -12.18 -27.54
N ASP A 54 -3.21 -12.72 -27.32
CA ASP A 54 -2.34 -13.20 -28.41
C ASP A 54 -2.74 -14.59 -28.91
N ALA A 55 -2.01 -15.10 -29.90
CA ALA A 55 -2.27 -16.42 -30.49
C ALA A 55 -2.10 -17.59 -29.52
N ASP A 56 -1.36 -17.40 -28.41
CA ASP A 56 -1.18 -18.40 -27.35
C ASP A 56 -2.23 -18.26 -26.24
N GLY A 57 -3.23 -17.39 -26.45
CA GLY A 57 -4.28 -17.07 -25.49
C GLY A 57 -3.76 -16.33 -24.26
N ARG A 58 -2.61 -15.64 -24.36
CA ARG A 58 -2.08 -14.81 -23.28
C ARG A 58 -2.68 -13.40 -23.37
N PRO A 59 -3.32 -12.91 -22.30
CA PRO A 59 -3.79 -11.53 -22.29
C PRO A 59 -2.61 -10.56 -22.24
N TRP A 60 -2.77 -9.44 -22.94
CA TRP A 60 -1.93 -8.25 -22.86
C TRP A 60 -2.79 -7.04 -22.55
N THR A 61 -2.21 -6.03 -21.91
CA THR A 61 -2.90 -4.80 -21.49
C THR A 61 -2.12 -3.59 -21.93
N THR A 62 -2.80 -2.52 -22.34
CA THR A 62 -2.21 -1.20 -22.64
C THR A 62 -2.99 -0.08 -21.96
N LEU A 63 -2.40 1.12 -21.93
CA LEU A 63 -3.04 2.37 -21.55
C LEU A 63 -2.89 3.40 -22.69
N LEU A 64 -4.02 3.85 -23.21
CA LEU A 64 -4.11 4.88 -24.24
C LEU A 64 -4.63 6.19 -23.62
N GLY A 65 -4.29 7.34 -24.20
CA GLY A 65 -4.84 8.61 -23.74
C GLY A 65 -4.01 9.83 -24.10
N GLY A 66 -4.20 10.90 -23.32
CA GLY A 66 -3.46 12.16 -23.44
C GLY A 66 -4.18 13.23 -24.23
N GLU A 67 -4.83 12.88 -25.33
CA GLU A 67 -5.61 13.81 -26.16
C GLU A 67 -7.10 13.47 -26.17
N LYS A 68 -7.95 14.50 -26.25
CA LYS A 68 -9.42 14.34 -26.35
C LYS A 68 -9.92 14.88 -27.69
N PRO A 69 -10.96 14.26 -28.31
CA PRO A 69 -11.67 13.07 -27.83
C PRO A 69 -10.92 11.77 -28.15
N LEU A 70 -10.75 10.91 -27.13
CA LEU A 70 -10.06 9.62 -27.22
C LEU A 70 -10.96 8.51 -27.78
N SER A 71 -12.25 8.57 -27.46
CA SER A 71 -13.23 7.58 -27.87
C SER A 71 -14.63 8.16 -27.93
N GLN A 72 -15.52 7.57 -28.72
CA GLN A 72 -16.90 8.01 -28.84
C GLN A 72 -17.85 6.91 -29.32
N PRO A 73 -19.15 6.96 -28.96
CA PRO A 73 -20.17 6.14 -29.59
C PRO A 73 -20.36 6.50 -31.07
N LEU A 74 -20.50 5.49 -31.92
CA LEU A 74 -20.80 5.62 -33.36
C LEU A 74 -22.24 5.20 -33.71
N GLY A 75 -23.00 4.72 -32.71
CA GLY A 75 -24.38 4.24 -32.87
C GLY A 75 -24.49 2.72 -32.82
N ASN A 76 -25.68 2.19 -32.54
CA ASN A 76 -25.97 0.75 -32.48
C ASN A 76 -25.01 -0.05 -31.57
N GLY A 77 -24.55 0.53 -30.46
CA GLY A 77 -23.59 -0.10 -29.55
C GLY A 77 -22.16 -0.23 -30.10
N ILE A 78 -21.86 0.46 -31.20
CA ILE A 78 -20.51 0.54 -31.77
C ILE A 78 -19.82 1.78 -31.18
N ILE A 79 -18.52 1.65 -30.89
CA ILE A 79 -17.67 2.75 -30.45
C ILE A 79 -16.43 2.84 -31.34
N GLY A 80 -15.89 4.04 -31.49
CA GLY A 80 -14.60 4.29 -32.11
C GLY A 80 -13.59 4.78 -31.06
N ILE A 81 -12.35 4.33 -31.17
CA ILE A 81 -11.20 4.76 -30.36
C ILE A 81 -10.15 5.30 -31.31
N LYS A 82 -9.59 6.46 -30.99
CA LYS A 82 -8.55 7.12 -31.76
C LYS A 82 -7.48 7.64 -30.79
N SER A 83 -6.24 7.19 -30.91
CA SER A 83 -5.18 7.58 -29.98
C SER A 83 -3.79 7.57 -30.62
N ALA A 84 -2.93 8.49 -30.17
CA ALA A 84 -1.49 8.39 -30.37
C ALA A 84 -0.94 7.19 -29.59
N VAL A 85 -0.09 6.40 -30.22
CA VAL A 85 0.50 5.19 -29.61
C VAL A 85 1.96 5.01 -30.01
N THR A 86 2.67 4.16 -29.25
CA THR A 86 4.08 3.79 -29.48
C THR A 86 4.30 2.79 -30.62
N GLY A 87 3.23 2.44 -31.35
CA GLY A 87 3.26 1.52 -32.48
C GLY A 87 3.79 0.14 -32.09
N LYS A 88 4.86 -0.30 -32.76
CA LYS A 88 5.45 -1.64 -32.63
C LYS A 88 5.92 -2.05 -31.23
N HIS A 89 6.10 -1.10 -30.31
CA HIS A 89 6.59 -1.40 -28.95
C HIS A 89 5.46 -1.77 -27.99
N ASP A 90 4.21 -1.38 -28.27
CA ASP A 90 3.05 -1.77 -27.50
C ASP A 90 2.48 -3.11 -28.01
N PRO A 91 2.46 -4.16 -27.17
CA PRO A 91 2.02 -5.48 -27.61
C PRO A 91 0.52 -5.52 -27.94
N VAL A 92 -0.32 -4.70 -27.29
CA VAL A 92 -1.75 -4.65 -27.63
C VAL A 92 -1.94 -3.96 -28.98
N VAL A 93 -1.25 -2.85 -29.24
CA VAL A 93 -1.31 -2.16 -30.54
C VAL A 93 -0.86 -3.12 -31.66
N GLU A 94 0.26 -3.82 -31.46
CA GLU A 94 0.77 -4.83 -32.40
C GLU A 94 -0.29 -5.91 -32.70
N LEU A 95 -0.98 -6.42 -31.67
CA LEU A 95 -1.99 -7.47 -31.81
C LEU A 95 -3.27 -6.98 -32.51
N LEU A 96 -3.63 -5.71 -32.35
CA LEU A 96 -4.85 -5.15 -32.93
C LEU A 96 -4.67 -4.68 -34.38
N VAL A 97 -3.58 -3.98 -34.66
CA VAL A 97 -3.42 -3.24 -35.93
C VAL A 97 -2.05 -3.43 -36.59
N GLY A 98 -1.18 -4.29 -36.04
CA GLY A 98 0.15 -4.58 -36.59
C GLY A 98 1.25 -3.61 -36.17
N LYS A 99 2.46 -3.83 -36.67
CA LYS A 99 3.68 -3.06 -36.31
C LYS A 99 3.90 -1.82 -37.16
N GLU A 100 3.53 -1.90 -38.42
CA GLU A 100 3.84 -0.90 -39.43
C GLU A 100 2.66 0.03 -39.66
N ALA A 101 2.91 1.33 -39.65
CA ALA A 101 1.89 2.36 -39.84
C ALA A 101 1.58 2.58 -41.33
N THR A 102 1.05 1.54 -41.99
CA THR A 102 0.78 1.54 -43.43
C THR A 102 -0.54 2.22 -43.80
N GLY A 103 -1.39 2.53 -42.82
CA GLY A 103 -2.78 2.96 -43.03
C GLY A 103 -3.70 1.84 -43.53
N GLN A 104 -3.20 0.61 -43.66
CA GLN A 104 -4.01 -0.53 -44.10
C GLN A 104 -5.03 -0.89 -43.01
N VAL A 105 -6.29 -1.03 -43.42
CA VAL A 105 -7.37 -1.43 -42.52
C VAL A 105 -7.31 -2.94 -42.27
N VAL A 106 -7.10 -3.32 -41.01
CA VAL A 106 -7.34 -4.66 -40.51
C VAL A 106 -8.85 -4.81 -40.27
N ARG A 107 -9.45 -5.84 -40.86
CA ARG A 107 -10.85 -6.21 -40.61
C ARG A 107 -10.90 -7.59 -39.99
N GLU A 108 -11.75 -7.72 -38.98
CA GLU A 108 -11.96 -8.97 -38.28
C GLU A 108 -13.14 -9.73 -38.91
N GLU A 109 -12.97 -11.04 -39.10
CA GLU A 109 -14.01 -11.92 -39.63
C GLU A 109 -14.76 -12.65 -38.50
N GLY A 110 -15.94 -13.20 -38.80
CA GLY A 110 -16.74 -13.95 -37.83
C GLY A 110 -17.22 -13.09 -36.66
N LYS A 111 -16.99 -13.57 -35.41
CA LYS A 111 -17.34 -12.82 -34.19
C LYS A 111 -16.40 -11.65 -33.91
N GLY A 112 -15.23 -11.63 -34.55
CA GLY A 112 -14.14 -10.71 -34.27
C GLY A 112 -13.37 -10.99 -32.97
N ARG A 113 -12.17 -10.42 -32.90
CA ARG A 113 -11.28 -10.50 -31.74
C ARG A 113 -11.89 -9.85 -30.50
N MET A 114 -11.68 -10.49 -29.35
CA MET A 114 -12.08 -9.94 -28.04
C MET A 114 -11.23 -8.75 -27.64
N ILE A 115 -11.91 -7.70 -27.18
CA ILE A 115 -11.28 -6.54 -26.55
C ILE A 115 -12.07 -6.19 -25.29
N SER A 116 -11.38 -6.18 -24.16
CA SER A 116 -11.87 -5.56 -22.94
C SER A 116 -11.26 -4.19 -22.75
N GLY A 117 -11.92 -3.33 -21.99
CA GLY A 117 -11.39 -2.00 -21.72
C GLY A 117 -11.93 -1.36 -20.44
N LEU A 118 -11.22 -0.34 -20.00
CA LEU A 118 -11.57 0.49 -18.86
C LEU A 118 -11.34 1.95 -19.24
N THR A 119 -12.43 2.68 -19.49
CA THR A 119 -12.36 4.14 -19.53
C THR A 119 -12.11 4.64 -18.12
N ILE A 120 -11.12 5.51 -17.94
CA ILE A 120 -10.71 5.98 -16.61
C ILE A 120 -10.34 7.46 -16.63
N ASP A 121 -10.84 8.18 -15.64
CA ASP A 121 -10.48 9.54 -15.29
C ASP A 121 -9.98 9.55 -13.85
N LEU A 122 -8.65 9.62 -13.70
CA LEU A 122 -8.00 9.61 -12.38
C LEU A 122 -8.30 10.88 -11.59
N ASP A 123 -8.51 12.02 -12.24
CA ASP A 123 -8.75 13.30 -11.55
C ASP A 123 -10.12 13.29 -10.85
N THR A 124 -11.14 12.79 -11.56
CA THR A 124 -12.50 12.66 -11.02
C THR A 124 -12.80 11.31 -10.36
N ARG A 125 -11.83 10.38 -10.35
CA ARG A 125 -11.94 8.98 -9.87
C ARG A 125 -13.09 8.21 -10.52
N LYS A 126 -13.40 8.50 -11.78
CA LYS A 126 -14.47 7.82 -12.52
C LYS A 126 -13.90 6.76 -13.43
N ARG A 127 -14.61 5.63 -13.53
CA ARG A 127 -14.23 4.53 -14.41
C ARG A 127 -15.42 3.71 -14.84
N VAL A 128 -15.38 3.23 -16.07
CA VAL A 128 -16.41 2.35 -16.64
C VAL A 128 -15.74 1.29 -17.48
N LYS A 129 -16.06 0.02 -17.17
CA LYS A 129 -15.59 -1.14 -17.92
C LYS A 129 -16.41 -1.35 -19.18
N LEU A 130 -15.76 -1.93 -20.17
CA LEU A 130 -16.38 -2.41 -21.40
C LEU A 130 -15.77 -3.76 -21.81
N TYR A 131 -16.57 -4.55 -22.51
CA TYR A 131 -16.12 -5.70 -23.27
C TYR A 131 -16.86 -5.70 -24.62
N GLY A 132 -16.14 -6.07 -25.67
CA GLY A 132 -16.67 -6.10 -27.01
C GLY A 132 -15.78 -6.83 -27.99
N ARG A 133 -16.19 -6.75 -29.25
CA ARG A 133 -15.53 -7.40 -30.37
C ARG A 133 -15.03 -6.35 -31.35
N MET A 134 -13.77 -6.50 -31.79
CA MET A 134 -13.20 -5.63 -32.81
C MET A 134 -13.88 -5.89 -34.15
N ILE A 135 -14.24 -4.80 -34.85
CA ILE A 135 -14.77 -4.83 -36.22
C ILE A 135 -13.64 -4.54 -37.21
N ALA A 136 -12.93 -3.45 -36.95
CA ALA A 136 -11.83 -3.00 -37.80
C ALA A 136 -10.87 -2.11 -37.02
N GLY A 137 -9.65 -1.95 -37.54
CA GLY A 137 -8.70 -0.97 -37.07
C GLY A 137 -7.62 -0.66 -38.09
N ALA A 138 -6.85 0.39 -37.85
CA ALA A 138 -5.74 0.79 -38.68
C ALA A 138 -4.67 1.48 -37.83
N LEU A 139 -3.43 1.40 -38.31
CA LEU A 139 -2.29 2.16 -37.80
C LEU A 139 -1.78 3.05 -38.92
N SER A 140 -1.77 4.36 -38.70
CA SER A 140 -1.35 5.35 -39.70
C SER A 140 -0.28 6.28 -39.15
N THR A 141 0.59 6.78 -40.02
CA THR A 141 1.54 7.83 -39.66
C THR A 141 0.78 9.09 -39.25
N ARG A 142 1.26 9.76 -38.20
CA ARG A 142 0.74 11.05 -37.76
C ARG A 142 1.72 12.12 -38.22
N ASP A 143 1.29 12.97 -39.14
CA ASP A 143 2.05 14.16 -39.51
C ASP A 143 1.80 15.24 -38.47
N ASP A 144 2.86 15.78 -37.86
CA ASP A 144 2.74 17.00 -37.05
C ASP A 144 2.67 18.19 -38.02
N GLU A 145 1.46 18.68 -38.30
CA GLU A 145 1.20 19.83 -39.18
C GLU A 145 1.92 21.12 -38.72
N VAL A 146 2.40 21.19 -37.47
CA VAL A 146 3.05 22.37 -36.89
C VAL A 146 4.58 22.32 -37.01
N THR A 147 5.20 21.14 -36.89
CA THR A 147 6.67 21.00 -36.90
C THR A 147 7.24 20.35 -38.16
N GLY A 148 6.40 19.66 -38.95
CA GLY A 148 6.83 18.95 -40.16
C GLY A 148 7.78 17.78 -39.90
N GLN A 149 7.89 17.31 -38.65
CA GLN A 149 8.73 16.18 -38.27
C GLN A 149 7.90 14.89 -38.18
N GLN A 150 8.44 13.80 -38.76
CA GLN A 150 7.96 12.45 -38.50
C GLN A 150 8.43 12.01 -37.10
N GLU A 151 7.68 12.35 -36.06
CA GLU A 151 7.95 11.79 -34.73
C GLU A 151 7.51 10.31 -34.67
N SER A 152 8.18 9.52 -33.84
CA SER A 152 8.00 8.06 -33.63
C SER A 152 6.62 7.65 -33.09
N ILE A 153 5.64 8.55 -33.13
CA ILE A 153 4.28 8.36 -32.64
C ILE A 153 3.38 8.13 -33.85
N VAL A 154 2.64 7.02 -33.82
CA VAL A 154 1.67 6.65 -34.85
C VAL A 154 0.27 6.78 -34.28
N GLU A 155 -0.71 6.93 -35.17
CA GLU A 155 -2.11 7.04 -34.79
C GLU A 155 -2.79 5.68 -34.97
N MET A 156 -3.38 5.17 -33.89
CA MET A 156 -4.22 3.99 -33.93
C MET A 156 -5.69 4.39 -33.95
N GLN A 157 -6.44 3.74 -34.85
CA GLN A 157 -7.90 3.83 -34.91
C GLN A 157 -8.49 2.42 -34.78
N VAL A 158 -9.45 2.23 -33.88
CA VAL A 158 -10.11 0.92 -33.67
C VAL A 158 -11.62 1.13 -33.50
N VAL A 159 -12.41 0.26 -34.11
CA VAL A 159 -13.87 0.24 -34.03
C VAL A 159 -14.34 -1.05 -33.36
N LEU A 160 -15.14 -0.92 -32.30
CA LEU A 160 -15.59 -2.04 -31.46
C LEU A 160 -17.11 -2.12 -31.42
N LYS A 161 -17.66 -3.33 -31.46
CA LYS A 161 -19.04 -3.62 -31.05
C LYS A 161 -19.05 -3.97 -29.56
N ILE A 162 -19.72 -3.17 -28.74
CA ILE A 162 -19.84 -3.42 -27.30
C ILE A 162 -20.87 -4.52 -27.03
N GLU A 163 -20.43 -5.53 -26.26
CA GLU A 163 -21.27 -6.63 -25.80
C GLU A 163 -21.60 -6.50 -24.31
N GLN A 164 -20.71 -5.89 -23.51
CA GLN A 164 -20.97 -5.66 -22.09
C GLN A 164 -20.39 -4.33 -21.61
N SER A 165 -21.00 -3.76 -20.57
CA SER A 165 -20.44 -2.63 -19.84
C SER A 165 -20.80 -2.66 -18.36
N LEU A 166 -19.95 -2.05 -17.54
CA LEU A 166 -20.15 -2.00 -16.09
C LEU A 166 -19.54 -0.74 -15.47
N GLY A 167 -20.36 0.04 -14.76
CA GLY A 167 -19.89 1.12 -13.90
C GLY A 167 -19.24 0.57 -12.63
N ASN A 168 -18.11 1.16 -12.21
CA ASN A 168 -17.38 0.68 -11.03
C ASN A 168 -17.10 1.80 -10.02
N CYS A 169 -16.85 1.41 -8.77
CA CYS A 169 -16.57 2.30 -7.65
C CYS A 169 -15.18 2.97 -7.73
N PRO A 170 -14.99 4.13 -7.06
CA PRO A 170 -13.76 4.93 -7.09
C PRO A 170 -12.68 4.48 -6.09
N LYS A 171 -12.86 3.32 -5.43
CA LYS A 171 -11.92 2.85 -4.39
C LYS A 171 -10.51 2.68 -4.97
N TYR A 172 -9.52 3.06 -4.16
CA TYR A 172 -8.08 2.90 -4.41
C TYR A 172 -7.53 3.69 -5.62
N LEU A 173 -8.29 4.66 -6.14
CA LEU A 173 -7.81 5.61 -7.14
C LEU A 173 -7.16 6.83 -6.49
N ASN A 174 -5.84 6.94 -6.57
CA ASN A 174 -5.15 8.19 -6.27
C ASN A 174 -5.40 9.19 -7.41
N LYS A 175 -5.76 10.43 -7.06
CA LYS A 175 -6.06 11.44 -8.07
C LYS A 175 -4.81 11.76 -8.87
N ARG A 176 -4.97 11.93 -10.17
CA ARG A 176 -3.90 12.36 -11.07
C ARG A 176 -4.50 13.15 -12.22
N LYS A 177 -3.96 14.35 -12.46
CA LYS A 177 -4.38 15.18 -13.60
C LYS A 177 -3.55 14.82 -14.82
N ILE A 178 -4.19 14.23 -15.82
CA ILE A 178 -3.54 13.83 -17.08
C ILE A 178 -3.41 15.02 -18.02
N GLN A 179 -2.22 15.19 -18.59
CA GLN A 179 -1.90 16.23 -19.55
C GLN A 179 -1.16 15.63 -20.75
N PRO A 180 -1.50 15.99 -21.99
CA PRO A 180 -0.77 15.53 -23.16
C PRO A 180 0.71 15.93 -23.08
N ALA A 181 1.57 15.05 -23.60
CA ALA A 181 3.01 15.25 -23.65
C ALA A 181 3.59 14.50 -24.87
N VAL A 182 4.75 14.95 -25.34
CA VAL A 182 5.44 14.25 -26.43
C VAL A 182 5.96 12.90 -25.95
N ALA A 183 5.69 11.84 -26.71
CA ALA A 183 6.26 10.51 -26.50
C ALA A 183 7.46 10.30 -27.44
N LYS A 184 8.50 9.66 -26.93
CA LYS A 184 9.69 9.27 -27.70
C LYS A 184 10.03 7.83 -27.34
N PRO A 185 9.19 6.87 -27.76
CA PRO A 185 9.28 5.50 -27.30
C PRO A 185 10.63 4.88 -27.64
N ASP A 186 11.26 4.28 -26.63
CA ASP A 186 12.50 3.50 -26.76
C ASP A 186 12.34 2.16 -26.05
N LEU A 187 12.62 1.06 -26.75
CA LEU A 187 12.54 -0.29 -26.17
C LEU A 187 13.79 -0.56 -25.35
N VAL A 188 13.64 -0.52 -24.04
CA VAL A 188 14.74 -0.75 -23.09
C VAL A 188 14.96 -2.24 -22.86
N SER A 189 13.88 -3.03 -22.78
CA SER A 189 13.96 -4.49 -22.58
C SER A 189 12.71 -5.19 -23.11
N ASP A 190 12.88 -6.39 -23.65
CA ASP A 190 11.83 -7.34 -24.06
C ASP A 190 11.94 -8.70 -23.34
N SER A 191 12.64 -8.73 -22.19
CA SER A 191 12.89 -9.93 -21.39
C SER A 191 11.89 -10.10 -20.25
N ALA A 192 11.62 -11.35 -19.87
CA ALA A 192 10.86 -11.69 -18.67
C ALA A 192 11.61 -11.33 -17.36
N GLN A 193 12.95 -11.24 -17.41
CA GLN A 193 13.76 -10.66 -16.34
C GLN A 193 13.75 -9.14 -16.49
N LEU A 194 13.23 -8.45 -15.47
CA LEU A 194 12.97 -7.03 -15.53
C LEU A 194 14.26 -6.21 -15.31
N PRO A 195 14.52 -5.16 -16.09
CA PRO A 195 15.65 -4.26 -15.85
C PRO A 195 15.42 -3.42 -14.59
N GLN A 196 16.50 -2.86 -14.02
CA GLN A 196 16.40 -2.06 -12.78
C GLN A 196 15.38 -0.92 -12.88
N GLN A 197 15.29 -0.24 -14.02
CA GLN A 197 14.31 0.84 -14.24
C GLN A 197 12.86 0.35 -14.11
N ALA A 198 12.57 -0.87 -14.56
CA ALA A 198 11.24 -1.47 -14.39
C ALA A 198 10.98 -1.85 -12.92
N LEU A 199 11.99 -2.33 -12.19
CA LEU A 199 11.88 -2.60 -10.75
C LEU A 199 11.63 -1.31 -9.95
N ASP A 200 12.31 -0.22 -10.31
CA ASP A 200 12.14 1.10 -9.69
C ASP A 200 10.72 1.64 -9.94
N LEU A 201 10.20 1.45 -11.16
CA LEU A 201 8.80 1.77 -11.49
C LEU A 201 7.83 0.96 -10.61
N LEU A 202 8.00 -0.35 -10.51
CA LEU A 202 7.15 -1.21 -9.67
C LEU A 202 7.18 -0.77 -8.19
N ALA A 203 8.34 -0.40 -7.66
CA ALA A 203 8.52 0.04 -6.29
C ALA A 203 7.77 1.35 -5.96
N LYS A 204 7.58 2.23 -6.94
CA LYS A 204 6.82 3.49 -6.78
C LYS A 204 5.39 3.44 -7.32
N ALA A 205 5.01 2.39 -8.05
CA ALA A 205 3.70 2.27 -8.67
C ALA A 205 2.59 2.24 -7.60
N ASP A 206 1.57 3.08 -7.78
CA ASP A 206 0.38 3.13 -6.94
C ASP A 206 -0.88 2.67 -7.70
N LEU A 207 -0.71 2.32 -8.97
CA LEU A 207 -1.74 1.79 -9.85
C LEU A 207 -1.11 0.96 -10.99
N PHE A 208 -1.78 -0.12 -11.38
CA PHE A 208 -1.56 -0.80 -12.65
C PHE A 208 -2.88 -1.27 -13.26
N PHE A 209 -2.87 -1.60 -14.55
CA PHE A 209 -4.00 -2.20 -15.24
C PHE A 209 -3.76 -3.68 -15.46
N VAL A 210 -4.82 -4.48 -15.38
CA VAL A 210 -4.80 -5.93 -15.55
C VAL A 210 -5.90 -6.37 -16.49
N SER A 211 -5.55 -7.20 -17.48
CA SER A 211 -6.49 -7.88 -18.35
C SER A 211 -6.45 -9.38 -18.12
N SER A 212 -7.62 -10.01 -18.16
CA SER A 212 -7.83 -11.45 -17.98
C SER A 212 -8.96 -11.90 -18.90
N ALA A 213 -9.01 -13.19 -19.22
CA ALA A 213 -10.00 -13.72 -20.17
C ALA A 213 -10.62 -15.02 -19.67
N ASN A 214 -11.94 -15.17 -19.80
CA ASN A 214 -12.60 -16.46 -19.77
C ASN A 214 -12.43 -17.12 -21.15
N LYS A 215 -11.23 -17.66 -21.40
CA LYS A 215 -10.84 -18.28 -22.68
C LYS A 215 -11.15 -17.36 -23.86
N ASP A 216 -12.07 -17.76 -24.76
CA ASP A 216 -12.48 -17.03 -25.96
C ASP A 216 -13.91 -16.42 -25.86
N GLU A 217 -14.53 -16.51 -24.68
CA GLU A 217 -15.93 -16.11 -24.44
C GLU A 217 -16.08 -14.66 -23.99
N ASP A 218 -15.26 -14.23 -23.03
CA ASP A 218 -15.31 -12.91 -22.39
C ASP A 218 -13.92 -12.46 -21.92
N MET A 219 -13.73 -11.15 -21.75
CA MET A 219 -12.53 -10.54 -21.19
C MET A 219 -12.84 -9.42 -20.21
N ASP A 220 -11.99 -9.30 -19.19
CA ASP A 220 -11.97 -8.18 -18.25
C ASP A 220 -10.71 -7.34 -18.47
N THR A 221 -10.85 -6.02 -18.42
CA THR A 221 -9.74 -5.08 -18.16
C THR A 221 -10.14 -4.21 -17.00
N ASN A 222 -9.29 -4.17 -15.99
CA ASN A 222 -9.54 -3.47 -14.75
C ASN A 222 -8.25 -2.83 -14.24
N HIS A 223 -8.35 -1.98 -13.22
CA HIS A 223 -7.20 -1.48 -12.50
C HIS A 223 -7.04 -2.22 -11.17
N ARG A 224 -5.83 -2.19 -10.63
CA ARG A 224 -5.54 -2.35 -9.22
C ARG A 224 -4.79 -1.11 -8.77
N GLY A 225 -5.28 -0.49 -7.70
CA GLY A 225 -4.68 0.71 -7.11
C GLY A 225 -4.48 0.53 -5.62
N GLY A 226 -3.64 1.36 -5.03
CA GLY A 226 -3.30 1.28 -3.62
C GLY A 226 -2.29 2.34 -3.17
N PRO A 227 -1.64 2.14 -2.01
CA PRO A 227 -0.45 2.91 -1.67
C PRO A 227 0.69 2.62 -2.66
N ALA A 228 1.57 3.59 -2.88
CA ALA A 228 2.76 3.39 -3.71
C ALA A 228 3.58 2.18 -3.21
N GLY A 229 3.99 1.32 -4.14
CA GLY A 229 4.76 0.10 -3.87
C GLY A 229 3.91 -1.09 -3.40
N PHE A 230 2.59 -1.07 -3.60
CA PHE A 230 1.73 -2.22 -3.26
C PHE A 230 1.93 -3.45 -4.17
N LEU A 231 2.45 -3.25 -5.39
CA LEU A 231 2.87 -4.30 -6.29
C LEU A 231 4.31 -4.71 -5.94
N ARG A 232 4.47 -5.88 -5.32
CA ARG A 232 5.76 -6.37 -4.81
C ARG A 232 6.45 -7.25 -5.84
N VAL A 233 7.78 -7.27 -5.78
CA VAL A 233 8.63 -8.18 -6.58
C VAL A 233 9.12 -9.28 -5.65
N GLY A 234 8.63 -10.50 -5.84
CA GLY A 234 9.03 -11.67 -5.07
C GLY A 234 10.39 -12.24 -5.46
N SER A 235 10.74 -12.13 -6.75
CA SER A 235 12.06 -12.46 -7.30
C SER A 235 12.20 -11.86 -8.71
N ASN A 236 13.44 -11.76 -9.22
CA ASN A 236 13.74 -11.28 -10.58
C ASN A 236 14.91 -12.07 -11.19
N GLU A 237 14.71 -13.38 -11.30
CA GLU A 237 15.70 -14.31 -11.81
C GLU A 237 15.74 -14.31 -13.34
N ALA A 238 16.76 -14.94 -13.93
CA ALA A 238 16.87 -15.10 -15.39
C ALA A 238 15.67 -15.83 -16.02
N SER A 239 14.96 -16.67 -15.26
CA SER A 239 13.73 -17.34 -15.69
C SER A 239 12.51 -16.43 -15.75
N GLY A 240 12.59 -15.22 -15.20
CA GLY A 240 11.51 -14.24 -15.14
C GLY A 240 11.23 -13.72 -13.73
N ALA A 241 10.60 -12.56 -13.66
CA ALA A 241 10.16 -11.97 -12.40
C ALA A 241 8.91 -12.66 -11.82
N ILE A 242 8.76 -12.59 -10.50
CA ILE A 242 7.52 -12.92 -9.79
C ILE A 242 6.95 -11.64 -9.20
N LEU A 243 5.74 -11.27 -9.61
CA LEU A 243 5.02 -10.10 -9.09
C LEU A 243 3.90 -10.56 -8.16
N VAL A 244 3.69 -9.84 -7.06
CA VAL A 244 2.67 -10.18 -6.07
C VAL A 244 1.91 -8.93 -5.66
N TRP A 245 0.58 -8.97 -5.66
CA TRP A 245 -0.23 -7.88 -5.13
C TRP A 245 -1.41 -8.39 -4.28
N PRO A 246 -1.81 -7.65 -3.24
CA PRO A 246 -3.02 -7.96 -2.49
C PRO A 246 -4.28 -7.62 -3.29
N GLU A 247 -5.34 -8.40 -3.11
CA GLU A 247 -6.69 -8.00 -3.54
C GLU A 247 -7.41 -7.35 -2.36
N TYR A 248 -7.67 -6.04 -2.48
CA TYR A 248 -8.40 -5.28 -1.48
C TYR A 248 -9.91 -5.46 -1.58
N SER A 249 -10.63 -5.11 -0.51
CA SER A 249 -12.08 -5.19 -0.44
C SER A 249 -12.76 -4.49 -1.62
N GLY A 250 -13.43 -5.25 -2.48
CA GLY A 250 -14.00 -4.78 -3.75
C GLY A 250 -15.52 -4.58 -3.72
N ASN A 251 -16.15 -4.80 -4.87
CA ASN A 251 -17.60 -4.95 -5.04
C ASN A 251 -18.05 -6.43 -5.02
N ARG A 252 -17.11 -7.37 -4.77
CA ARG A 252 -17.34 -8.81 -4.73
C ARG A 252 -17.91 -9.43 -6.02
N LEU A 253 -17.80 -8.74 -7.15
CA LEU A 253 -18.17 -9.30 -8.46
C LEU A 253 -17.13 -10.31 -8.97
N TYR A 254 -15.87 -10.13 -8.59
CA TYR A 254 -14.74 -11.02 -8.90
C TYR A 254 -14.45 -11.30 -10.38
N GLN A 255 -14.87 -10.45 -11.32
CA GLN A 255 -14.68 -10.69 -12.77
C GLN A 255 -13.21 -11.00 -13.17
N THR A 256 -12.24 -10.23 -12.65
CA THR A 256 -10.81 -10.52 -12.89
C THR A 256 -10.43 -11.88 -12.33
N LEU A 257 -10.72 -12.12 -11.04
CA LEU A 257 -10.31 -13.35 -10.35
C LEU A 257 -11.04 -14.58 -10.86
N GLY A 258 -12.29 -14.44 -11.29
CA GLY A 258 -13.07 -15.49 -11.94
C GLY A 258 -12.43 -15.92 -13.24
N ASN A 259 -12.00 -14.97 -14.08
CA ASN A 259 -11.21 -15.28 -15.27
C ASN A 259 -9.91 -16.00 -14.90
N LEU A 260 -9.16 -15.50 -13.91
CA LEU A 260 -7.90 -16.13 -13.48
C LEU A 260 -8.10 -17.54 -12.91
N ALA A 261 -9.25 -17.84 -12.29
CA ALA A 261 -9.56 -19.16 -11.77
C ALA A 261 -9.77 -20.21 -12.88
N VAL A 262 -10.35 -19.81 -14.02
CA VAL A 262 -10.62 -20.73 -15.16
C VAL A 262 -9.56 -20.67 -16.26
N ASN A 263 -8.78 -19.58 -16.31
CA ASN A 263 -7.70 -19.34 -17.25
C ASN A 263 -6.60 -18.55 -16.51
N PRO A 264 -5.60 -19.23 -15.91
CA PRO A 264 -4.61 -18.62 -15.03
C PRO A 264 -3.55 -17.82 -15.80
N LYS A 265 -3.98 -16.84 -16.59
CA LYS A 265 -3.14 -15.95 -17.39
C LYS A 265 -3.62 -14.51 -17.23
N ALA A 266 -2.67 -13.59 -17.06
CA ALA A 266 -2.96 -12.17 -17.00
C ALA A 266 -1.96 -11.36 -17.82
N GLY A 267 -2.46 -10.28 -18.42
CA GLY A 267 -1.67 -9.18 -18.92
C GLY A 267 -1.72 -8.05 -17.91
N ILE A 268 -0.60 -7.36 -17.66
CA ILE A 268 -0.59 -6.14 -16.88
C ILE A 268 0.14 -5.01 -17.62
N CYS A 269 -0.28 -3.78 -17.35
CA CYS A 269 0.32 -2.54 -17.82
C CYS A 269 0.59 -1.64 -16.62
N VAL A 270 1.85 -1.32 -16.37
CA VAL A 270 2.29 -0.43 -15.28
C VAL A 270 2.80 0.87 -15.91
N PRO A 271 2.01 1.95 -15.88
CA PRO A 271 2.42 3.25 -16.43
C PRO A 271 3.24 4.06 -15.40
N ASP A 272 4.29 4.71 -15.87
CA ASP A 272 4.95 5.81 -15.15
C ASP A 272 4.36 7.14 -15.64
N PHE A 273 3.50 7.77 -14.84
CA PHE A 273 2.91 9.04 -15.24
C PHE A 273 3.88 10.23 -15.11
N ASP A 274 5.04 10.07 -14.49
CA ASP A 274 6.03 11.15 -14.34
C ASP A 274 6.96 11.20 -15.55
N THR A 275 7.45 10.04 -16.00
CA THR A 275 8.41 9.93 -17.12
C THR A 275 7.76 9.56 -18.44
N GLY A 276 6.56 8.95 -18.40
CA GLY A 276 5.88 8.37 -19.55
C GLY A 276 6.35 6.94 -19.88
N ASP A 277 7.22 6.34 -19.07
CA ASP A 277 7.66 4.96 -19.27
C ASP A 277 6.49 3.99 -19.06
N CYS A 278 6.55 2.82 -19.67
CA CYS A 278 5.51 1.82 -19.52
C CYS A 278 6.09 0.41 -19.50
N LEU A 279 5.67 -0.38 -18.52
CA LEU A 279 5.96 -1.80 -18.43
C LEU A 279 4.72 -2.60 -18.83
N TYR A 280 4.86 -3.39 -19.89
CA TYR A 280 3.87 -4.35 -20.35
C TYR A 280 4.33 -5.75 -19.96
N VAL A 281 3.48 -6.55 -19.35
CA VAL A 281 3.83 -7.90 -18.86
C VAL A 281 2.70 -8.86 -19.19
N THR A 282 3.04 -10.10 -19.53
CA THR A 282 2.10 -11.21 -19.53
C THR A 282 2.69 -12.40 -18.78
N GLY A 283 1.84 -13.15 -18.10
CA GLY A 283 2.30 -14.25 -17.24
C GLY A 283 1.20 -15.17 -16.75
N THR A 284 1.63 -16.19 -16.01
CA THR A 284 0.75 -17.17 -15.37
C THR A 284 0.44 -16.75 -13.95
N THR A 285 -0.82 -16.85 -13.55
CA THR A 285 -1.29 -16.40 -12.23
C THR A 285 -1.61 -17.54 -11.28
N GLU A 286 -1.41 -17.29 -10.00
CA GLU A 286 -1.85 -18.11 -8.88
C GLU A 286 -2.66 -17.22 -7.93
N ILE A 287 -3.89 -17.65 -7.60
CA ILE A 287 -4.74 -16.98 -6.60
C ILE A 287 -4.52 -17.66 -5.26
N LEU A 288 -3.98 -16.93 -4.29
CA LEU A 288 -3.75 -17.42 -2.94
C LEU A 288 -4.83 -16.86 -2.01
N ILE A 289 -5.39 -17.71 -1.13
CA ILE A 289 -6.50 -17.37 -0.24
C ILE A 289 -6.18 -17.79 1.20
N GLY A 290 -6.58 -16.98 2.17
CA GLY A 290 -6.46 -17.30 3.59
C GLY A 290 -5.00 -17.52 4.01
N ALA A 291 -4.70 -18.68 4.60
CA ALA A 291 -3.37 -19.02 5.09
C ALA A 291 -2.29 -18.94 4.01
N ASP A 292 -2.57 -19.37 2.77
CA ASP A 292 -1.60 -19.32 1.67
C ASP A 292 -1.27 -17.87 1.28
N ALA A 293 -2.28 -17.00 1.30
CA ALA A 293 -2.10 -15.57 1.05
C ALA A 293 -1.29 -14.91 2.17
N ALA A 294 -1.61 -15.24 3.42
CA ALA A 294 -0.93 -14.71 4.60
C ALA A 294 0.51 -15.18 4.72
N ALA A 295 0.82 -16.40 4.26
CA ALA A 295 2.18 -16.93 4.23
C ALA A 295 3.09 -16.19 3.26
N LEU A 296 2.56 -15.74 2.11
CA LEU A 296 3.34 -14.99 1.12
C LEU A 296 3.34 -13.47 1.41
N LEU A 297 2.17 -12.92 1.73
CA LEU A 297 1.92 -11.50 1.93
C LEU A 297 1.16 -11.30 3.26
N PRO A 298 1.86 -11.27 4.40
CA PRO A 298 1.27 -11.19 5.73
C PRO A 298 0.15 -10.17 5.84
N ARG A 299 -0.89 -10.55 6.59
CA ARG A 299 -2.11 -9.74 6.82
C ARG A 299 -2.96 -9.58 5.55
N SER A 300 -2.84 -10.52 4.61
CA SER A 300 -3.70 -10.63 3.42
C SER A 300 -4.50 -11.91 3.43
N ASN A 301 -5.81 -11.79 3.20
CA ASN A 301 -6.69 -12.95 3.01
C ASN A 301 -6.79 -13.38 1.54
N LEU A 302 -6.29 -12.55 0.62
CA LEU A 302 -6.36 -12.77 -0.82
C LEU A 302 -5.22 -12.00 -1.48
N CYS A 303 -4.39 -12.69 -2.25
CA CYS A 303 -3.39 -12.06 -3.11
C CYS A 303 -3.25 -12.84 -4.42
N VAL A 304 -2.73 -12.17 -5.43
CA VAL A 304 -2.40 -12.80 -6.72
C VAL A 304 -0.89 -12.77 -6.88
N LYS A 305 -0.35 -13.91 -7.26
CA LYS A 305 1.04 -14.08 -7.67
C LYS A 305 1.07 -14.28 -9.18
N LEU A 306 1.88 -13.50 -9.89
CA LEU A 306 2.08 -13.55 -11.33
C LEU A 306 3.52 -13.93 -11.62
N ILE A 307 3.71 -15.05 -12.32
CA ILE A 307 5.00 -15.47 -12.85
C ILE A 307 5.12 -14.90 -14.26
N VAL A 308 6.05 -13.96 -14.44
CA VAL A 308 6.25 -13.26 -15.71
C VAL A 308 6.79 -14.23 -16.76
N THR A 309 6.12 -14.30 -17.90
CA THR A 309 6.54 -15.14 -19.04
C THR A 309 7.09 -14.32 -20.20
N SER A 310 6.66 -13.07 -20.34
CA SER A 310 7.18 -12.11 -21.31
C SER A 310 6.87 -10.71 -20.80
N ALA A 311 7.75 -9.75 -21.09
CA ALA A 311 7.56 -8.36 -20.75
C ALA A 311 8.18 -7.46 -21.81
N ARG A 312 7.72 -6.21 -21.87
CA ARG A 312 8.36 -5.12 -22.62
C ARG A 312 8.41 -3.89 -21.72
N PHE A 313 9.60 -3.37 -21.48
CA PHE A 313 9.80 -2.09 -20.82
C PHE A 313 10.16 -1.04 -21.86
N VAL A 314 9.32 -0.03 -22.01
CA VAL A 314 9.43 1.00 -23.05
C VAL A 314 9.53 2.36 -22.37
N ALA A 315 10.65 3.04 -22.56
CA ALA A 315 10.85 4.38 -22.03
C ALA A 315 10.08 5.42 -22.86
N GLN A 316 9.57 6.47 -22.20
CA GLN A 316 8.81 7.57 -22.82
C GLN A 316 7.71 7.10 -23.79
N ALA A 317 7.05 6.00 -23.45
CA ALA A 317 6.01 5.36 -24.23
C ALA A 317 4.72 6.21 -24.30
N LEU A 318 4.25 6.71 -23.17
CA LEU A 318 2.94 7.32 -23.06
C LEU A 318 2.96 8.76 -23.61
N PRO A 319 1.98 9.14 -24.47
CA PRO A 319 1.86 10.51 -25.01
C PRO A 319 1.21 11.49 -24.01
N PHE A 320 1.43 11.26 -22.71
CA PHE A 320 0.89 12.08 -21.63
C PHE A 320 1.70 11.93 -20.34
N ARG A 321 1.55 12.90 -19.44
CA ARG A 321 2.06 12.88 -18.06
C ARG A 321 0.92 13.12 -17.09
N GLY A 322 1.15 12.77 -15.82
CA GLY A 322 0.16 12.91 -14.75
C GLY A 322 0.71 13.71 -13.59
N THR A 323 0.07 14.82 -13.25
CA THR A 323 0.37 15.54 -12.00
C THR A 323 -0.35 14.87 -10.84
N ALA A 324 0.38 14.45 -9.81
CA ALA A 324 -0.19 13.83 -8.61
C ALA A 324 -1.16 14.76 -7.88
N GLY A 325 -2.30 14.20 -7.44
CA GLY A 325 -3.30 14.88 -6.61
C GLY A 325 -3.54 14.15 -5.29
N GLU A 326 -4.74 14.28 -4.75
CA GLU A 326 -5.14 13.64 -3.49
C GLU A 326 -5.10 12.11 -3.56
N LYS A 327 -4.47 11.49 -2.56
CA LYS A 327 -4.53 10.03 -2.36
C LYS A 327 -5.96 9.56 -2.09
N SER A 328 -6.27 8.31 -2.45
CA SER A 328 -7.56 7.71 -2.13
C SER A 328 -7.74 7.64 -0.60
N PRO A 329 -8.90 8.04 -0.05
CA PRO A 329 -9.18 7.85 1.37
C PRO A 329 -9.29 6.37 1.75
N TYR A 330 -9.48 5.50 0.75
CA TYR A 330 -9.57 4.06 0.89
C TYR A 330 -8.21 3.35 0.84
N ASN A 331 -7.09 4.06 0.64
CA ASN A 331 -5.79 3.39 0.56
C ASN A 331 -5.47 2.61 1.84
N PRO A 332 -5.21 1.29 1.74
CA PRO A 332 -4.75 0.51 2.88
C PRO A 332 -3.28 0.81 3.19
N GLN A 333 -2.80 0.24 4.29
CA GLN A 333 -1.37 0.18 4.56
C GLN A 333 -0.66 -0.71 3.54
N VAL A 334 0.60 -0.39 3.24
CA VAL A 334 1.47 -1.23 2.40
C VAL A 334 1.68 -2.57 3.09
N ARG A 335 1.48 -3.67 2.35
CA ARG A 335 1.78 -5.03 2.79
C ARG A 335 3.08 -5.46 2.13
N TYR A 336 4.00 -5.98 2.93
CA TYR A 336 5.31 -6.45 2.50
C TYR A 336 5.30 -7.97 2.41
N LEU A 337 6.13 -8.54 1.53
CA LEU A 337 6.32 -9.99 1.48
C LEU A 337 7.02 -10.47 2.76
N THR A 338 6.78 -11.72 3.12
CA THR A 338 7.48 -12.37 4.25
C THR A 338 9.00 -12.39 4.07
N SER A 339 9.48 -12.45 2.82
CA SER A 339 10.92 -12.36 2.49
C SER A 339 11.51 -10.97 2.68
N GLU A 340 10.69 -9.91 2.67
CA GLU A 340 11.12 -8.52 2.81
C GLU A 340 11.14 -8.06 4.27
N LYS A 341 10.22 -8.58 5.08
CA LYS A 341 10.15 -8.36 6.52
C LYS A 341 9.73 -9.66 7.19
N GLN A 342 10.54 -10.15 8.13
CA GLN A 342 10.11 -11.21 9.04
C GLN A 342 8.97 -10.66 9.89
N ALA A 343 7.73 -10.87 9.45
CA ALA A 343 6.59 -10.80 10.35
C ALA A 343 6.68 -12.03 11.27
N SER A 344 6.57 -11.82 12.58
CA SER A 344 6.28 -12.89 13.53
C SER A 344 4.89 -13.45 13.20
N MET A 345 4.85 -14.42 12.27
CA MET A 345 3.66 -15.21 12.00
C MET A 345 3.48 -16.19 13.17
N SER A 346 2.63 -15.84 14.14
CA SER A 346 2.00 -16.87 14.97
C SER A 346 0.85 -17.48 14.16
N GLN A 347 0.93 -18.80 13.94
CA GLN A 347 -0.16 -19.63 13.40
C GLN A 347 -1.39 -19.55 14.32
N ASP A 348 -2.52 -20.10 13.86
CA ASP A 348 -3.80 -20.29 14.56
C ASP A 348 -3.66 -21.08 15.89
N GLU A 349 -2.90 -20.55 16.84
CA GLU A 349 -2.98 -20.90 18.25
C GLU A 349 -4.11 -20.07 18.87
N GLU A 350 -4.79 -20.67 19.85
CA GLU A 350 -5.83 -20.01 20.62
C GLU A 350 -5.24 -18.72 21.24
N LEU A 351 -5.74 -17.56 20.79
CA LEU A 351 -5.21 -16.27 21.23
C LEU A 351 -5.35 -16.16 22.75
N GLN A 352 -4.22 -16.00 23.43
CA GLN A 352 -4.23 -15.59 24.82
C GLN A 352 -4.96 -14.24 24.95
N GLN A 353 -5.74 -14.06 26.01
CA GLN A 353 -6.41 -12.79 26.26
C GLN A 353 -5.58 -11.87 27.16
N ALA A 354 -5.73 -10.57 26.95
CA ALA A 354 -5.27 -9.53 27.86
C ALA A 354 -6.45 -8.63 28.27
N THR A 355 -6.59 -8.39 29.58
CA THR A 355 -7.61 -7.50 30.14
C THR A 355 -7.00 -6.13 30.40
N LEU A 356 -7.62 -5.06 29.89
CA LEU A 356 -7.21 -3.69 30.20
C LEU A 356 -7.56 -3.36 31.66
N LEU A 357 -6.54 -3.12 32.47
CA LEU A 357 -6.68 -2.76 33.89
C LEU A 357 -6.89 -1.26 34.09
N SER A 358 -6.07 -0.44 33.44
CA SER A 358 -6.14 1.02 33.60
C SER A 358 -5.56 1.78 32.41
N GLN A 359 -5.98 3.04 32.30
CA GLN A 359 -5.44 4.01 31.36
C GLN A 359 -4.95 5.26 32.11
N THR A 360 -3.68 5.60 31.93
CA THR A 360 -3.12 6.89 32.36
C THR A 360 -3.00 7.81 31.14
N LYS A 361 -3.79 8.88 31.12
CA LYS A 361 -3.76 9.88 30.05
C LYS A 361 -2.60 10.85 30.30
N LEU A 362 -1.58 10.79 29.45
CA LEU A 362 -0.38 11.63 29.57
C LEU A 362 -0.56 12.96 28.80
N THR A 363 -1.11 12.88 27.59
CA THR A 363 -1.40 14.05 26.74
C THR A 363 -2.77 13.87 26.08
N PRO A 364 -3.30 14.86 25.33
CA PRO A 364 -4.52 14.67 24.55
C PRO A 364 -4.44 13.53 23.52
N THR A 365 -3.22 13.16 23.09
CA THR A 365 -3.00 12.13 22.07
C THR A 365 -2.15 10.96 22.55
N ILE A 366 -1.55 10.98 23.75
CA ILE A 366 -0.70 9.91 24.27
C ILE A 366 -1.28 9.39 25.59
N SER A 367 -1.43 8.07 25.68
CA SER A 367 -1.85 7.40 26.91
C SER A 367 -0.98 6.17 27.15
N ARG A 368 -0.78 5.87 28.43
CA ARG A 368 -0.23 4.60 28.90
C ARG A 368 -1.36 3.66 29.30
N PHE A 369 -1.30 2.42 28.86
CA PHE A 369 -2.29 1.39 29.12
C PHE A 369 -1.63 0.24 29.86
N LYS A 370 -2.25 -0.17 30.97
CA LYS A 370 -1.83 -1.33 31.76
C LYS A 370 -2.77 -2.49 31.49
N PHE A 371 -2.22 -3.63 31.12
CA PHE A 371 -2.94 -4.87 30.86
C PHE A 371 -2.52 -5.97 31.84
N SER A 372 -3.39 -6.94 32.07
CA SER A 372 -3.06 -8.25 32.68
C SER A 372 -3.33 -9.35 31.66
N LEU A 373 -2.39 -10.29 31.55
CA LEU A 373 -2.47 -11.44 30.67
C LEU A 373 -3.17 -12.60 31.39
N GLN A 374 -3.95 -13.38 30.63
CA GLN A 374 -4.54 -14.61 31.16
C GLN A 374 -3.49 -15.60 31.67
N ASN A 375 -2.35 -15.73 30.97
CA ASN A 375 -1.16 -16.42 31.47
C ASN A 375 0.07 -15.52 31.34
N ALA A 376 0.98 -15.60 32.32
CA ALA A 376 2.21 -14.83 32.30
C ALA A 376 3.04 -15.15 31.05
N ALA A 377 3.55 -14.11 30.38
CA ALA A 377 4.43 -14.24 29.24
C ALA A 377 5.85 -13.77 29.59
N THR A 378 6.86 -14.43 29.04
CA THR A 378 8.24 -13.98 29.14
C THR A 378 8.59 -13.15 27.92
N TYR A 379 9.10 -11.95 28.13
CA TYR A 379 9.61 -11.06 27.08
C TYR A 379 10.89 -10.37 27.57
N LYS A 380 11.69 -9.86 26.64
CA LYS A 380 12.90 -9.06 26.91
C LYS A 380 12.62 -7.56 26.81
N PRO A 381 13.44 -6.71 27.45
CA PRO A 381 13.38 -5.27 27.24
C PRO A 381 13.44 -4.90 25.75
N GLY A 382 12.60 -3.96 25.32
CA GLY A 382 12.53 -3.49 23.94
C GLY A 382 11.60 -4.29 23.01
N GLN A 383 11.15 -5.49 23.41
CA GLN A 383 10.17 -6.26 22.64
C GLN A 383 8.79 -5.59 22.56
N TYR A 384 8.03 -5.94 21.54
CA TYR A 384 6.64 -5.53 21.34
C TYR A 384 5.65 -6.65 21.68
N VAL A 385 4.41 -6.27 21.95
CA VAL A 385 3.24 -7.15 22.00
C VAL A 385 2.39 -6.95 20.76
N THR A 386 1.85 -8.03 20.19
CA THR A 386 0.90 -7.98 19.07
C THR A 386 -0.51 -8.18 19.60
N LEU A 387 -1.35 -7.13 19.49
CA LEU A 387 -2.74 -7.15 19.92
C LEU A 387 -3.68 -7.31 18.72
N ASP A 388 -4.72 -8.14 18.88
CA ASP A 388 -5.80 -8.35 17.93
C ASP A 388 -7.10 -7.74 18.49
N LEU A 389 -7.59 -6.69 17.80
CA LEU A 389 -8.83 -5.99 18.17
C LEU A 389 -9.95 -6.21 17.13
N SER A 390 -9.79 -7.18 16.22
CA SER A 390 -10.77 -7.45 15.16
C SER A 390 -12.14 -7.80 15.74
N SER A 391 -12.22 -8.56 16.84
CA SER A 391 -13.48 -8.90 17.50
C SER A 391 -14.30 -7.70 17.99
N HIS A 392 -13.68 -6.54 18.14
CA HIS A 392 -14.33 -5.30 18.58
C HIS A 392 -14.57 -4.30 17.46
N LEU A 393 -13.75 -4.34 16.40
CA LEU A 393 -13.69 -3.30 15.36
C LEU A 393 -14.13 -3.79 13.98
N ASP A 394 -14.01 -5.09 13.71
CA ASP A 394 -14.45 -5.68 12.46
C ASP A 394 -15.97 -5.85 12.48
N ILE A 395 -16.63 -5.04 11.66
CA ILE A 395 -18.09 -5.08 11.46
C ILE A 395 -18.48 -5.90 10.23
N GLY A 396 -17.51 -6.64 9.65
CA GLY A 396 -17.65 -7.37 8.42
C GLY A 396 -17.58 -6.49 7.17
N TYR A 397 -17.95 -7.08 6.03
CA TYR A 397 -17.86 -6.39 4.76
C TYR A 397 -18.88 -5.29 4.59
N GLN A 398 -18.38 -4.16 4.09
CA GLN A 398 -19.19 -3.11 3.46
C GLN A 398 -18.57 -2.75 2.11
N HIS A 399 -19.42 -2.47 1.12
CA HIS A 399 -18.93 -2.08 -0.19
C HIS A 399 -18.19 -0.73 -0.14
N MET A 400 -18.79 0.27 0.50
CA MET A 400 -18.25 1.61 0.75
C MET A 400 -18.48 1.96 2.22
N ARG A 401 -17.57 2.73 2.81
CA ARG A 401 -17.67 3.19 4.20
C ARG A 401 -17.09 4.59 4.29
N ASP A 402 -17.83 5.56 3.74
CA ASP A 402 -17.32 6.94 3.58
C ASP A 402 -17.06 7.65 4.92
N ASP A 403 -17.69 7.20 6.00
CA ASP A 403 -17.48 7.66 7.38
C ASP A 403 -16.18 7.14 8.01
N ASP A 404 -15.71 5.94 7.62
CA ASP A 404 -14.43 5.36 8.06
C ASP A 404 -13.79 4.48 6.96
N PRO A 405 -13.28 5.09 5.88
CA PRO A 405 -12.86 4.37 4.67
C PRO A 405 -11.61 3.50 4.89
N ARG A 406 -10.80 3.81 5.91
CA ARG A 406 -9.57 3.08 6.22
C ARG A 406 -9.83 1.71 6.84
N SER A 407 -10.99 1.53 7.48
CA SER A 407 -11.36 0.28 8.14
C SER A 407 -11.64 -0.89 7.18
N LEU A 408 -12.00 -0.62 5.91
CA LEU A 408 -12.43 -1.67 4.96
C LEU A 408 -11.38 -2.75 4.66
N ASN A 409 -10.10 -2.44 4.89
CA ASN A 409 -8.97 -3.35 4.66
C ASN A 409 -8.07 -3.47 5.89
N ASP A 410 -8.52 -2.94 7.03
CA ASP A 410 -7.78 -3.00 8.27
C ASP A 410 -8.00 -4.36 8.92
N ASP A 411 -6.92 -4.97 9.39
CA ASP A 411 -6.98 -6.21 10.17
C ASP A 411 -7.20 -5.95 11.66
N PHE A 412 -7.10 -4.68 12.08
CA PHE A 412 -7.14 -4.24 13.48
C PHE A 412 -6.10 -4.92 14.38
N VAL A 413 -5.05 -5.50 13.79
CA VAL A 413 -3.92 -6.11 14.49
C VAL A 413 -2.79 -5.10 14.55
N ARG A 414 -2.25 -4.83 15.73
CA ARG A 414 -1.16 -3.85 15.91
C ARG A 414 -0.10 -4.35 16.88
N THR A 415 1.14 -4.02 16.56
CA THR A 415 2.31 -4.23 17.43
C THR A 415 2.59 -2.96 18.24
N PHE A 416 2.76 -3.11 19.55
CA PHE A 416 3.12 -2.01 20.44
C PHE A 416 4.32 -2.40 21.29
N THR A 417 5.35 -1.59 21.32
CA THR A 417 6.49 -1.78 22.24
C THR A 417 5.98 -1.85 23.68
N VAL A 418 6.43 -2.87 24.41
CA VAL A 418 6.14 -2.98 25.84
C VAL A 418 6.99 -1.95 26.57
N SER A 419 6.36 -0.96 27.19
CA SER A 419 7.05 0.14 27.89
C SER A 419 7.43 -0.21 29.33
N SER A 420 6.90 -1.30 29.88
CA SER A 420 7.26 -1.79 31.22
C SER A 420 8.45 -2.76 31.21
N PRO A 421 9.30 -2.79 32.25
CA PRO A 421 10.32 -3.83 32.40
C PRO A 421 9.71 -5.23 32.55
N PRO A 422 10.41 -6.31 32.12
CA PRO A 422 9.94 -7.68 32.26
C PRO A 422 9.95 -8.17 33.71
N GLY A 423 9.18 -9.24 34.01
CA GLY A 423 8.99 -9.76 35.37
C GLY A 423 10.21 -10.43 36.02
N ASN A 424 11.08 -11.07 35.24
CA ASN A 424 12.26 -11.77 35.79
C ASN A 424 13.40 -10.78 36.14
N PRO A 425 13.80 -10.67 37.42
CA PRO A 425 14.90 -9.81 37.85
C PRO A 425 16.27 -10.51 37.67
N PRO A 426 17.37 -9.74 37.71
CA PRO A 426 17.91 -9.46 39.03
C PRO A 426 17.84 -7.95 39.33
N ASP A 427 16.65 -7.36 39.28
CA ASP A 427 16.31 -6.22 40.13
C ASP A 427 14.78 -5.96 40.22
N PRO A 428 14.19 -5.85 41.44
CA PRO A 428 12.75 -5.61 41.64
C PRO A 428 12.39 -4.13 41.44
N VAL A 429 12.66 -3.58 40.24
CA VAL A 429 12.27 -2.20 39.88
C VAL A 429 10.85 -2.16 39.29
N ARG A 430 10.32 -3.32 38.88
CA ARG A 430 8.99 -3.45 38.29
C ARG A 430 7.90 -3.31 39.36
N LYS A 431 7.07 -2.27 39.27
CA LYS A 431 5.85 -2.07 40.08
C LYS A 431 4.61 -2.71 39.43
N LEU A 432 4.76 -3.91 38.88
CA LEU A 432 3.71 -4.67 38.18
C LEU A 432 3.76 -6.13 38.61
N LYS A 433 2.63 -6.83 38.55
CA LYS A 433 2.59 -8.28 38.69
C LYS A 433 3.24 -8.95 37.48
N ASP A 434 3.60 -10.23 37.61
CA ASP A 434 4.30 -10.98 36.56
C ASP A 434 3.51 -11.07 35.25
N ASP A 435 2.18 -11.18 35.35
CA ASP A 435 1.23 -11.25 34.26
C ASP A 435 0.80 -9.87 33.71
N GLU A 436 1.17 -8.78 34.37
CA GLU A 436 0.81 -7.43 33.93
C GLU A 436 1.84 -6.89 32.94
N PHE A 437 1.49 -5.92 32.10
CA PHE A 437 2.46 -5.16 31.29
C PHE A 437 1.88 -3.80 30.91
N GLU A 438 2.73 -2.87 30.52
CA GLU A 438 2.32 -1.55 30.05
C GLU A 438 2.74 -1.29 28.60
N ILE A 439 1.88 -0.60 27.85
CA ILE A 439 2.21 0.00 26.55
C ILE A 439 1.92 1.50 26.61
N THR A 440 2.77 2.31 25.96
CA THR A 440 2.55 3.76 25.85
C THR A 440 2.39 4.12 24.38
N ILE A 441 1.19 4.58 24.00
CA ILE A 441 0.81 4.71 22.59
C ILE A 441 0.28 6.10 22.27
N ARG A 442 0.49 6.52 21.01
CA ARG A 442 -0.16 7.70 20.44
C ARG A 442 -1.44 7.30 19.71
N LYS A 443 -2.50 8.10 19.87
CA LYS A 443 -3.76 8.01 19.13
C LYS A 443 -3.57 8.51 17.69
N VAL A 444 -3.47 7.59 16.74
CA VAL A 444 -3.22 7.88 15.30
C VAL A 444 -4.10 7.11 14.31
N GLY A 445 -4.75 6.03 14.75
CA GLY A 445 -5.60 5.19 13.90
C GLY A 445 -6.69 4.45 14.68
N ALA A 446 -7.52 3.67 13.97
CA ALA A 446 -8.73 3.03 14.49
C ALA A 446 -8.51 2.28 15.81
N VAL A 447 -7.51 1.39 15.85
CA VAL A 447 -7.14 0.61 17.05
C VAL A 447 -6.77 1.54 18.23
N THR A 448 -5.88 2.50 18.01
CA THR A 448 -5.43 3.41 19.08
C THR A 448 -6.53 4.37 19.54
N GLU A 449 -7.44 4.76 18.65
CA GLU A 449 -8.61 5.56 18.99
C GLU A 449 -9.60 4.76 19.82
N PHE A 450 -9.87 3.52 19.43
CA PHE A 450 -10.69 2.59 20.21
C PHE A 450 -10.13 2.38 21.62
N LEU A 451 -8.84 2.04 21.74
CA LEU A 451 -8.18 1.92 23.05
C LEU A 451 -8.33 3.20 23.87
N SER A 452 -8.15 4.38 23.26
CA SER A 452 -8.24 5.67 23.96
C SER A 452 -9.60 5.98 24.58
N LYS A 453 -10.67 5.30 24.16
CA LYS A 453 -12.04 5.44 24.69
C LYS A 453 -12.26 4.59 25.96
N HIS A 454 -11.36 3.66 26.29
CA HIS A 454 -11.49 2.75 27.42
C HIS A 454 -10.58 3.17 28.58
N ARG A 455 -11.14 3.17 29.81
CA ARG A 455 -10.43 3.63 31.02
C ARG A 455 -9.91 2.50 31.93
N GLY A 456 -10.21 1.23 31.61
CA GLY A 456 -9.84 0.06 32.42
C GLY A 456 -10.99 -0.49 33.27
N SER A 457 -10.68 -1.15 34.38
CA SER A 457 -11.60 -1.93 35.22
C SER A 457 -12.68 -1.11 35.95
N ASP A 458 -12.59 0.22 35.95
CA ASP A 458 -13.56 1.12 36.57
C ASP A 458 -14.83 1.35 35.71
N GLN A 459 -14.94 0.69 34.55
CA GLN A 459 -16.15 0.70 33.70
C GLN A 459 -17.02 -0.54 33.95
N ARG A 460 -18.31 -0.45 33.59
CA ARG A 460 -19.27 -1.57 33.69
C ARG A 460 -18.85 -2.82 32.89
N GLN A 461 -17.97 -2.68 31.92
CA GLN A 461 -17.41 -3.76 31.12
C GLN A 461 -15.89 -3.58 31.02
N SER A 462 -15.14 -4.59 31.43
CA SER A 462 -13.69 -4.69 31.21
C SER A 462 -13.42 -4.95 29.72
N LEU A 463 -12.42 -4.27 29.16
CA LEU A 463 -11.99 -4.53 27.78
C LEU A 463 -11.02 -5.71 27.77
N GLU A 464 -11.38 -6.77 27.06
CA GLU A 464 -10.51 -7.92 26.77
C GLU A 464 -10.07 -7.88 25.31
N VAL A 465 -8.79 -8.10 25.04
CA VAL A 465 -8.21 -8.11 23.70
C VAL A 465 -7.37 -9.36 23.46
N GLY A 466 -7.36 -9.86 22.22
CA GLY A 466 -6.52 -10.99 21.86
C GLY A 466 -5.04 -10.60 21.79
N VAL A 467 -4.16 -11.51 22.21
CA VAL A 467 -2.70 -11.37 22.18
C VAL A 467 -2.14 -12.46 21.27
N LYS A 468 -1.54 -12.04 20.15
CA LYS A 468 -0.86 -12.94 19.21
C LYS A 468 0.54 -13.35 19.65
N GLY A 469 1.10 -12.64 20.63
CA GLY A 469 2.41 -12.93 21.22
C GLY A 469 3.27 -11.70 21.39
N PHE A 470 4.45 -11.93 21.96
CA PHE A 470 5.52 -10.94 22.12
C PHE A 470 6.64 -11.25 21.13
N GLY A 471 7.25 -10.22 20.55
CA GLY A 471 8.28 -10.38 19.52
C GLY A 471 9.19 -9.17 19.39
N GLY A 472 10.13 -9.26 18.44
CA GLY A 472 11.15 -8.24 18.21
C GLY A 472 12.50 -8.63 18.81
N GLU A 473 13.56 -8.19 18.15
CA GLU A 473 14.96 -8.41 18.57
C GLU A 473 15.62 -7.09 19.03
N PHE A 474 14.90 -5.97 18.97
CA PHE A 474 15.42 -4.69 19.40
C PHE A 474 15.52 -4.63 20.92
N GLU A 475 16.74 -4.63 21.44
CA GLU A 475 17.04 -4.46 22.86
C GLU A 475 18.15 -3.42 23.02
N VAL A 476 17.91 -2.42 23.87
CA VAL A 476 18.96 -1.46 24.23
C VAL A 476 19.90 -2.13 25.24
N GLN A 477 21.11 -2.41 24.80
CA GLN A 477 22.15 -3.07 25.58
C GLN A 477 23.35 -2.12 25.76
N GLN A 478 23.93 -2.14 26.95
CA GLN A 478 25.10 -1.35 27.28
C GLN A 478 26.11 -2.22 28.03
N ASN A 479 27.29 -2.37 27.45
CA ASN A 479 28.40 -3.04 28.11
C ASN A 479 29.05 -2.10 29.14
N ALA A 480 29.69 -2.67 30.17
CA ALA A 480 30.26 -1.89 31.27
C ALA A 480 31.28 -0.82 30.83
N THR A 481 31.94 -0.99 29.68
CA THR A 481 32.96 -0.07 29.15
C THR A 481 32.46 0.81 28.00
N GLU A 482 31.23 0.61 27.53
CA GLU A 482 30.72 1.22 26.29
C GLU A 482 29.85 2.44 26.58
N SER A 483 30.07 3.53 25.83
CA SER A 483 29.13 4.65 25.77
C SER A 483 28.20 4.46 24.58
N ILE A 484 26.89 4.63 24.82
CA ILE A 484 25.85 4.45 23.79
C ILE A 484 25.01 5.72 23.65
N ALA A 485 24.42 5.90 22.48
CA ALA A 485 23.41 6.93 22.26
C ALA A 485 22.04 6.30 21.94
N PHE A 486 20.98 6.91 22.46
CA PHE A 486 19.61 6.59 22.09
C PHE A 486 18.94 7.84 21.55
N ILE A 487 18.43 7.77 20.32
CA ILE A 487 17.77 8.89 19.64
C ILE A 487 16.29 8.52 19.46
N ALA A 488 15.43 9.29 20.13
CA ALA A 488 13.99 9.07 20.18
C ALA A 488 13.21 10.24 19.55
N ALA A 489 12.05 9.94 18.97
CA ALA A 489 11.07 10.97 18.58
C ALA A 489 9.66 10.62 19.09
N GLY A 490 9.03 11.52 19.84
CA GLY A 490 7.70 11.32 20.41
C GLY A 490 7.60 10.06 21.27
N VAL A 491 6.64 9.17 20.97
CA VAL A 491 6.49 7.87 21.65
C VAL A 491 7.60 6.87 21.35
N GLY A 492 8.53 7.19 20.44
CA GLY A 492 9.71 6.35 20.17
C GLY A 492 10.68 6.20 21.35
N ILE A 493 10.40 6.83 22.50
CA ILE A 493 11.13 6.58 23.75
C ILE A 493 10.81 5.20 24.35
N THR A 494 9.68 4.58 24.00
CA THR A 494 9.19 3.37 24.68
C THR A 494 10.16 2.19 24.69
N PRO A 495 10.99 1.92 23.66
CA PRO A 495 11.87 0.75 23.68
C PRO A 495 13.00 0.82 24.72
N ILE A 496 13.44 2.02 25.13
CA ILE A 496 14.51 2.15 26.14
C ILE A 496 13.97 2.08 27.57
N LEU A 497 12.68 2.41 27.80
CA LEU A 497 12.10 2.48 29.15
C LEU A 497 12.28 1.18 29.96
N PRO A 498 12.03 -0.03 29.40
CA PRO A 498 12.26 -1.30 30.09
C PRO A 498 13.73 -1.56 30.48
N SER A 499 14.69 -0.92 29.80
CA SER A 499 16.13 -1.10 30.01
C SER A 499 16.73 -0.10 30.99
N LEU A 500 16.06 1.02 31.29
CA LEU A 500 16.64 2.16 32.03
C LEU A 500 17.28 1.79 33.37
N SER A 501 16.75 0.81 34.11
CA SER A 501 17.33 0.39 35.39
C SER A 501 18.68 -0.32 35.27
N ARG A 502 19.02 -0.81 34.07
CA ARG A 502 20.25 -1.56 33.78
C ARG A 502 21.32 -0.70 33.12
N LEU A 503 21.01 0.55 32.79
CA LEU A 503 21.91 1.46 32.08
C LEU A 503 22.71 2.34 33.06
N ASP A 504 23.98 2.55 32.72
CA ASP A 504 24.85 3.56 33.30
C ASP A 504 24.60 4.91 32.60
N PHE A 505 23.85 5.78 33.28
CA PHE A 505 23.48 7.12 32.77
C PHE A 505 24.69 8.01 32.48
N SER A 506 25.84 7.79 33.11
CA SER A 506 27.07 8.55 32.81
C SER A 506 27.65 8.22 31.43
N LYS A 507 27.29 7.05 30.89
CA LYS A 507 27.71 6.52 29.58
C LYS A 507 26.55 6.44 28.59
N LEU A 508 25.40 7.01 28.93
CA LEU A 508 24.25 7.12 28.04
C LEU A 508 24.14 8.56 27.54
N LYS A 509 23.95 8.72 26.22
CA LYS A 509 23.51 9.98 25.63
C LYS A 509 22.09 9.81 25.11
N LEU A 510 21.10 10.36 25.81
CA LEU A 510 19.70 10.26 25.42
C LEU A 510 19.27 11.54 24.74
N LEU A 511 18.96 11.47 23.44
CA LEU A 511 18.47 12.60 22.67
C LEU A 511 17.00 12.36 22.31
N TRP A 512 16.11 13.24 22.77
CA TRP A 512 14.68 13.05 22.58
C TRP A 512 14.03 14.26 21.93
N SER A 513 13.41 14.07 20.77
CA SER A 513 12.64 15.11 20.10
C SER A 513 11.14 14.98 20.34
N VAL A 514 10.49 16.04 20.81
CA VAL A 514 9.04 16.11 21.06
C VAL A 514 8.42 17.42 20.55
N ARG A 515 7.09 17.45 20.45
CA ARG A 515 6.33 18.69 20.32
C ARG A 515 5.99 19.22 21.71
N ALA A 516 5.75 20.53 21.83
CA ALA A 516 5.30 21.15 23.08
C ALA A 516 4.11 20.42 23.72
N GLU A 517 3.14 20.01 22.90
CA GLU A 517 1.94 19.28 23.34
C GLU A 517 2.22 17.92 24.00
N ASP A 518 3.43 17.38 23.81
CA ASP A 518 3.86 16.10 24.37
C ASP A 518 4.86 16.24 25.53
N LEU A 519 5.17 17.47 26.00
CA LEU A 519 6.02 17.67 27.17
C LEU A 519 5.55 16.93 28.45
N PRO A 520 4.24 16.76 28.72
CA PRO A 520 3.78 15.95 29.84
C PRO A 520 4.24 14.49 29.81
N LEU A 521 4.46 13.91 28.62
CA LEU A 521 5.07 12.57 28.50
C LEU A 521 6.51 12.57 29.01
N VAL A 522 7.28 13.62 28.69
CA VAL A 522 8.67 13.76 29.17
C VAL A 522 8.70 13.93 30.68
N ALA A 523 7.81 14.78 31.22
CA ALA A 523 7.69 15.01 32.65
C ALA A 523 7.36 13.71 33.42
N ASP A 524 6.44 12.90 32.89
CA ASP A 524 6.08 11.58 33.44
C ASP A 524 7.26 10.60 33.42
N VAL A 525 8.01 10.52 32.31
CA VAL A 525 9.21 9.66 32.23
C VAL A 525 10.28 10.08 33.24
N VAL A 526 10.57 11.38 33.34
CA VAL A 526 11.57 11.90 34.30
C VAL A 526 11.11 11.73 35.75
N GLU A 527 9.80 11.82 36.02
CA GLU A 527 9.26 11.56 37.36
C GLU A 527 9.40 10.08 37.76
N GLN A 528 9.13 9.17 36.85
CA GLN A 528 9.25 7.73 37.11
C GLN A 528 10.71 7.25 37.13
N HIS A 529 11.58 7.91 36.38
CA HIS A 529 13.00 7.60 36.28
C HIS A 529 13.87 8.87 36.44
N PRO A 530 14.05 9.38 37.68
CA PRO A 530 14.75 10.65 37.92
C PRO A 530 16.17 10.73 37.33
N LYS A 531 16.90 9.60 37.32
CA LYS A 531 18.26 9.52 36.75
C LYS A 531 18.34 9.79 35.24
N VAL A 532 17.22 9.68 34.51
CA VAL A 532 17.17 10.01 33.08
C VAL A 532 17.62 11.44 32.83
N ALA A 533 17.29 12.37 33.73
CA ALA A 533 17.66 13.78 33.62
C ALA A 533 19.19 14.00 33.50
N GLU A 534 20.01 13.11 34.07
CA GLU A 534 21.49 13.20 34.02
C GLU A 534 22.06 13.02 32.61
N SER A 535 21.29 12.41 31.70
CA SER A 535 21.74 12.01 30.35
C SER A 535 20.89 12.59 29.21
N LEU A 536 19.76 13.24 29.55
CA LEU A 536 18.73 13.64 28.60
C LEU A 536 18.99 15.03 28.03
N VAL A 537 19.12 15.09 26.70
CA VAL A 537 19.03 16.31 25.89
C VAL A 537 17.70 16.30 25.14
N LEU A 538 16.82 17.25 25.48
CA LEU A 538 15.46 17.36 24.97
C LEU A 538 15.38 18.43 23.88
N PHE A 539 14.81 18.08 22.72
CA PHE A 539 14.56 18.98 21.59
C PHE A 539 13.06 19.19 21.42
N VAL A 540 12.59 20.40 21.70
CA VAL A 540 11.16 20.72 21.74
C VAL A 540 10.79 21.64 20.58
N THR A 541 9.84 21.20 19.77
CA THR A 541 9.27 22.01 18.68
C THR A 541 7.97 22.68 19.12
N ASN A 542 7.74 23.89 18.63
CA ASN A 542 6.54 24.70 18.90
C ASN A 542 6.31 25.07 20.38
N ALA A 543 7.36 25.02 21.21
CA ALA A 543 7.30 25.46 22.60
C ALA A 543 7.80 26.90 22.75
N LYS A 544 7.42 27.52 23.87
CA LYS A 544 7.94 28.82 24.31
C LYS A 544 8.73 28.64 25.61
N GLU A 545 9.61 29.58 25.93
CA GLU A 545 10.40 29.55 27.16
C GLU A 545 9.51 29.57 28.42
N GLU A 546 8.35 30.21 28.36
CA GLU A 546 7.42 30.35 29.48
C GLU A 546 6.48 29.13 29.66
N ASP A 547 6.65 28.05 28.89
CA ASP A 547 5.85 26.84 29.07
C ASP A 547 6.13 26.22 30.46
N GLU A 548 5.06 25.91 31.21
CA GLU A 548 5.16 25.37 32.56
C GLU A 548 5.94 24.04 32.60
N ASN A 549 5.78 23.19 31.58
CA ASN A 549 6.51 21.93 31.51
C ASN A 549 7.98 22.14 31.15
N VAL A 550 8.31 23.13 30.32
CA VAL A 550 9.71 23.51 30.05
C VAL A 550 10.38 23.96 31.34
N THR A 551 9.72 24.83 32.10
CA THR A 551 10.22 25.32 33.39
C THR A 551 10.41 24.17 34.38
N LEU A 552 9.42 23.27 34.48
CA LEU A 552 9.48 22.07 35.33
C LEU A 552 10.68 21.17 34.97
N LEU A 553 10.88 20.89 33.68
CA LEU A 553 11.95 19.99 33.21
C LEU A 553 13.33 20.61 33.41
N LYS A 554 13.50 21.91 33.11
CA LYS A 554 14.74 22.64 33.43
C LYS A 554 15.03 22.62 34.93
N GLY A 555 14.00 22.77 35.78
CA GLY A 555 14.11 22.64 37.24
C GLY A 555 14.54 21.25 37.72
N LYS A 556 14.29 20.20 36.92
CA LYS A 556 14.80 18.83 37.14
C LYS A 556 16.18 18.58 36.50
N SER A 557 16.90 19.63 36.11
CA SER A 557 18.23 19.57 35.46
C SER A 557 18.25 18.89 34.08
N VAL A 558 17.12 18.85 33.37
CA VAL A 558 17.08 18.40 31.96
C VAL A 558 17.62 19.49 31.05
N ASP A 559 18.48 19.14 30.10
CA ASP A 559 18.93 20.06 29.05
C ASP A 559 17.82 20.22 27.99
N VAL A 560 17.17 21.38 27.96
CA VAL A 560 16.01 21.65 27.10
C VAL A 560 16.37 22.66 26.01
N ASN A 561 16.28 22.22 24.76
CA ASN A 561 16.54 22.98 23.55
C ASN A 561 15.23 23.23 22.79
N LEU A 562 14.81 24.49 22.65
CA LEU A 562 13.55 24.88 21.98
C LEU A 562 13.69 24.99 20.45
N ARG A 563 14.26 23.95 19.84
CA ARG A 563 14.50 23.85 18.39
C ARG A 563 14.42 22.40 17.92
N ARG A 564 14.49 22.20 16.60
CA ARG A 564 14.70 20.87 16.03
C ARG A 564 16.13 20.40 16.28
N MET A 565 16.29 19.09 16.37
CA MET A 565 17.60 18.44 16.37
C MET A 565 18.27 18.64 15.00
N GLU A 566 19.57 18.92 15.05
CA GLU A 566 20.43 19.20 13.90
C GLU A 566 21.60 18.21 13.86
N GLN A 567 22.33 18.19 12.75
CA GLN A 567 23.44 17.24 12.54
C GLN A 567 24.51 17.33 13.64
N SER A 568 24.84 18.53 14.11
CA SER A 568 25.86 18.74 15.15
C SER A 568 25.47 18.13 16.50
N ASP A 569 24.18 17.96 16.78
CA ASP A 569 23.72 17.43 18.07
C ASP A 569 23.97 15.93 18.22
N VAL A 570 24.00 15.21 17.10
CA VAL A 570 24.12 13.73 17.08
C VAL A 570 25.57 13.25 16.89
N GLN A 571 26.48 14.17 16.60
CA GLN A 571 27.91 13.90 16.46
C GLN A 571 28.62 13.88 17.82
N LEU A 572 28.36 12.83 18.59
CA LEU A 572 28.73 12.69 20.01
C LEU A 572 30.16 12.16 20.23
N GLY A 573 31.09 12.46 19.32
CA GLY A 573 32.47 11.98 19.40
C GLY A 573 32.66 10.50 19.01
N ASP A 574 33.87 9.99 19.25
CA ASP A 574 34.26 8.62 18.90
C ASP A 574 34.07 7.62 20.05
N GLU A 575 33.83 8.12 21.26
CA GLU A 575 33.47 7.33 22.43
C GLU A 575 32.10 6.65 22.30
N VAL A 576 31.21 7.21 21.46
CA VAL A 576 29.91 6.61 21.14
C VAL A 576 30.01 5.86 19.82
N ALA A 577 30.14 4.54 19.90
CA ALA A 577 30.23 3.67 18.72
C ALA A 577 28.85 3.20 18.23
N ARG A 578 27.91 2.93 19.16
CA ARG A 578 26.57 2.40 18.89
C ARG A 578 25.47 3.41 19.15
N TYR A 579 24.58 3.55 18.16
CA TYR A 579 23.41 4.42 18.20
C TYR A 579 22.14 3.59 18.02
N TYR A 580 21.26 3.69 19.00
CA TYR A 580 19.92 3.13 18.97
C TYR A 580 18.93 4.19 18.47
N LEU A 581 18.17 3.89 17.41
CA LEU A 581 17.23 4.85 16.81
C LEU A 581 15.80 4.32 16.87
N CYS A 582 14.90 5.12 17.46
CA CYS A 582 13.46 4.89 17.37
C CYS A 582 12.74 6.20 17.04
N THR A 583 12.64 6.47 15.73
CA THR A 583 12.15 7.73 15.16
C THR A 583 11.27 7.47 13.94
N SER A 584 10.66 8.52 13.38
CA SER A 584 9.90 8.41 12.12
C SER A 584 10.83 8.12 10.93
N VAL A 585 10.32 7.47 9.88
CA VAL A 585 11.08 7.15 8.66
C VAL A 585 11.86 8.35 8.09
N PRO A 586 11.25 9.55 7.94
CA PRO A 586 11.98 10.71 7.42
C PRO A 586 13.13 11.18 8.33
N MET A 587 12.96 11.07 9.66
CA MET A 587 14.02 11.44 10.60
C MET A 587 15.14 10.40 10.58
N ARG A 588 14.79 9.11 10.54
CA ARG A 588 15.77 8.03 10.46
C ARG A 588 16.61 8.09 9.18
N GLN A 589 16.01 8.42 8.04
CA GLN A 589 16.75 8.64 6.79
C GLN A 589 17.83 9.71 6.96
N ARG A 590 17.48 10.86 7.54
CA ARG A 590 18.45 11.93 7.85
C ARG A 590 19.51 11.49 8.86
N LEU A 591 19.12 10.77 9.92
CA LEU A 591 20.08 10.26 10.91
C LEU A 591 21.06 9.27 10.30
N THR A 592 20.62 8.45 9.35
CA THR A 592 21.48 7.51 8.62
C THR A 592 22.52 8.25 7.78
N GLU A 593 22.12 9.36 7.15
CA GLU A 593 23.05 10.24 6.42
C GLU A 593 24.03 10.94 7.38
N TRP A 594 23.53 11.48 8.49
CA TRP A 594 24.33 12.25 9.45
C TRP A 594 25.33 11.40 10.24
N LEU A 595 25.00 10.13 10.50
CA LEU A 595 25.79 9.17 11.28
C LEU A 595 26.48 8.12 10.40
N SER A 596 26.78 8.47 9.15
CA SER A 596 27.50 7.59 8.23
C SER A 596 28.80 7.06 8.87
N GLY A 597 28.94 5.74 8.93
CA GLY A 597 30.10 5.06 9.50
C GLY A 597 29.98 4.68 10.99
N LYS A 598 28.89 5.04 11.69
CA LYS A 598 28.59 4.57 13.05
C LYS A 598 27.73 3.30 13.03
N GLU A 599 27.76 2.52 14.11
CA GLU A 599 26.88 1.35 14.25
C GLU A 599 25.46 1.82 14.59
N LEU A 600 24.51 1.63 13.66
CA LEU A 600 23.12 2.02 13.84
C LEU A 600 22.24 0.78 14.08
N VAL A 601 21.57 0.75 15.23
CA VAL A 601 20.57 -0.27 15.57
C VAL A 601 19.21 0.42 15.60
N PHE A 602 18.25 -0.04 14.81
CA PHE A 602 16.91 0.56 14.75
C PHE A 602 15.85 -0.47 14.44
N GLU A 603 14.61 -0.16 14.81
CA GLU A 603 13.44 -0.95 14.45
C GLU A 603 12.43 -0.09 13.66
N ASP A 604 11.66 -0.75 12.80
CA ASP A 604 10.69 -0.12 11.90
C ASP A 604 9.30 -0.03 12.57
N PHE A 605 9.10 0.96 13.44
CA PHE A 605 7.76 1.28 13.96
C PHE A 605 7.03 2.26 13.02
N ASN A 606 6.54 1.74 11.90
CA ASN A 606 5.72 2.50 10.94
C ASN A 606 4.25 2.54 11.41
N PHE A 607 3.93 3.36 12.41
CA PHE A 607 2.56 3.64 12.85
C PHE A 607 1.95 4.87 12.17
#